data_AF-A0AAN5CXZ9-F1
#
_entry.id   AF-A0AAN5CXZ9-F1
#
_cell.length_a   1.000
_cell.length_b   1.000
_cell.length_c   1.000
_cell.angle_alpha   90.00
_cell.angle_beta   90.00
_cell.angle_gamma   90.00
#
_symmetry.space_group_name_H-M   'P 1'
#
loop_
_entity.id
_entity.type
_entity.pdbx_description
1 polymer ?
#
loop_
_entity_poly.entity_id
_entity_poly.type
_entity_poly.pdbx_seq_one_letter_code
_entity_poly.pdbx_strand_id
1 'polypeptide(L)'
;GYSITALVYCTTQLEQPLPGGDGCAGFADDEDDGVCYQIITEVNNWNDARMTCRKAGGELASIHNQKENDFVRRFAVSRGIVDGLVLGATTQQDGTFTWVDGSPMDYENYFPGFPKKNFGDCIAMDVSSTSGQWMNVDCASKFPVACMRQRESAINEISEYISRVGLVITSPGYPFSSSTPCDYFLSVAPGKTIEVEILSLEANSCCDSLIIYDAFLGGRIVSKSTGIVTNHTFTGATNQMRVSWKPDGGVNVKGMVIVHGSCPPGYELIKDGECRGYQDKRTVYFNDAARIAIETCEKIQGQPPIIHDEE
;
A
#
# COMPACT_ATOMS: atom_id res chain seq x y z
N GLY A 1 7.95 -48.92 24.52
CA GLY A 1 8.51 -47.57 24.69
C GLY A 1 8.01 -47.00 26.00
N TYR A 2 8.83 -46.20 26.68
CA TYR A 2 8.36 -45.43 27.84
C TYR A 2 7.44 -44.29 27.39
N SER A 3 6.38 -44.05 28.16
CA SER A 3 5.44 -42.96 27.90
C SER A 3 5.90 -41.70 28.61
N ILE A 4 5.95 -40.60 27.88
CA ILE A 4 6.28 -39.26 28.38
C ILE A 4 5.04 -38.36 28.31
N THR A 5 5.01 -37.33 29.15
CA THR A 5 4.13 -36.18 28.91
C THR A 5 4.85 -35.22 27.98
N ALA A 6 4.36 -35.07 26.75
CA ALA A 6 4.89 -34.11 25.80
C ALA A 6 4.10 -32.80 25.91
N LEU A 7 4.83 -31.69 26.06
CA LEU A 7 4.30 -30.34 25.84
C LEU A 7 4.64 -29.94 24.41
N VAL A 8 3.62 -29.67 23.60
CA VAL A 8 3.79 -29.29 22.21
C VAL A 8 3.72 -27.77 22.13
N TYR A 9 4.86 -27.19 21.79
CA TYR A 9 4.96 -25.81 21.37
C TYR A 9 5.07 -25.78 19.85
N CYS A 10 4.49 -24.76 19.24
CA CYS A 10 4.64 -24.51 17.82
C CYS A 10 5.16 -23.10 17.62
N THR A 11 5.94 -22.93 16.57
CA THR A 11 6.46 -21.66 16.12
C THR A 11 5.71 -21.20 14.89
N THR A 12 5.54 -19.89 14.79
CA THR A 12 5.02 -19.22 13.61
C THR A 12 5.89 -18.02 13.33
N GLN A 13 5.95 -17.62 12.07
CA GLN A 13 6.56 -16.35 11.71
C GLN A 13 5.58 -15.23 12.07
N LEU A 14 6.10 -14.03 12.33
CA LEU A 14 5.25 -12.85 12.31
C LEU A 14 4.43 -12.85 11.02
N GLU A 15 3.14 -12.49 11.12
CA GLU A 15 2.29 -12.37 9.92
C GLU A 15 2.99 -11.42 8.96
N GLN A 16 3.46 -11.99 7.84
CA GLN A 16 4.09 -11.19 6.79
C GLN A 16 3.04 -10.21 6.25
N PRO A 17 3.46 -9.00 5.82
CA PRO A 17 2.56 -8.04 5.22
C PRO A 17 1.66 -8.72 4.20
N LEU A 18 0.34 -8.53 4.33
CA LEU A 18 -0.45 -8.42 3.12
C LEU A 18 0.21 -7.29 2.31
N PRO A 19 0.47 -7.44 1.01
CA PRO A 19 1.03 -6.37 0.20
C PRO A 19 0.24 -5.10 0.50
N GLY A 20 0.90 -4.07 1.04
CA GLY A 20 0.25 -2.79 1.27
C GLY A 20 -0.40 -2.41 -0.04
N GLY A 21 -1.73 -2.22 -0.04
CA GLY A 21 -2.41 -1.73 -1.23
C GLY A 21 -1.69 -0.46 -1.68
N ASP A 22 -1.52 -0.29 -2.98
CA ASP A 22 -1.01 0.91 -3.65
C ASP A 22 -1.78 2.22 -3.34
N GLY A 23 -2.68 2.20 -2.35
CA GLY A 23 -3.61 3.27 -2.03
C GLY A 23 -4.71 3.45 -3.08
N CYS A 24 -4.77 2.57 -4.08
CA CYS A 24 -5.69 2.66 -5.20
C CYS A 24 -6.85 1.65 -5.13
N ALA A 25 -6.87 0.77 -4.13
CA ALA A 25 -7.99 -0.15 -3.85
C ALA A 25 -8.51 -0.90 -5.10
N GLY A 26 -7.61 -1.30 -6.00
CA GLY A 26 -7.93 -2.00 -7.26
C GLY A 26 -8.01 -1.12 -8.52
N PHE A 27 -7.86 0.20 -8.38
CA PHE A 27 -7.57 1.11 -9.50
C PHE A 27 -6.07 0.98 -9.87
N ALA A 28 -5.70 1.28 -11.11
CA ALA A 28 -4.32 1.32 -11.56
C ALA A 28 -3.68 2.68 -11.23
N ASP A 29 -2.53 2.62 -10.58
CA ASP A 29 -1.71 3.79 -10.25
C ASP A 29 -0.86 4.23 -11.45
N ASP A 30 -0.78 5.55 -11.69
CA ASP A 30 0.10 6.13 -12.70
C ASP A 30 1.53 6.41 -12.19
N GLU A 31 1.74 6.21 -10.88
CA GLU A 31 3.00 6.31 -10.14
C GLU A 31 3.52 7.74 -9.87
N ASP A 32 2.84 8.80 -10.33
CA ASP A 32 3.42 10.15 -10.34
C ASP A 32 2.69 11.20 -9.52
N ASP A 33 1.38 11.33 -9.71
CA ASP A 33 0.60 12.44 -9.13
C ASP A 33 -0.31 11.99 -7.99
N GLY A 34 -0.35 10.67 -7.72
CA GLY A 34 -1.22 10.09 -6.72
C GLY A 34 -2.66 9.97 -7.20
N VAL A 35 -2.92 9.90 -8.50
CA VAL A 35 -4.23 9.61 -9.08
C VAL A 35 -4.29 8.15 -9.55
N CYS A 36 -5.36 7.48 -9.16
CA CYS A 36 -5.62 6.10 -9.52
C CYS A 36 -6.75 6.03 -10.54
N TYR A 37 -6.62 5.19 -11.57
CA TYR A 37 -7.57 5.08 -12.67
C TYR A 37 -8.22 3.69 -12.79
N GLN A 38 -9.49 3.65 -13.20
CA GLN A 38 -10.20 2.41 -13.52
C GLN A 38 -10.96 2.56 -14.82
N ILE A 39 -10.96 1.53 -15.65
CA ILE A 39 -11.74 1.48 -16.90
C ILE A 39 -13.00 0.65 -16.66
N ILE A 40 -14.16 1.22 -16.98
CA ILE A 40 -15.46 0.54 -16.85
C ILE A 40 -16.11 0.46 -18.23
N THR A 41 -16.51 -0.73 -18.64
CA THR A 41 -17.07 -1.01 -19.97
C THR A 41 -18.59 -1.10 -20.00
N GLU A 42 -19.24 -1.40 -18.88
CA GLU A 42 -20.69 -1.60 -18.79
C GLU A 42 -21.43 -0.31 -18.39
N VAL A 43 -21.46 0.67 -19.30
CA VAL A 43 -22.16 1.95 -19.06
C VAL A 43 -23.12 2.29 -20.19
N ASN A 44 -24.30 2.80 -19.85
CA ASN A 44 -25.35 3.08 -20.84
C ASN A 44 -25.29 4.48 -21.45
N ASN A 45 -24.73 5.45 -20.71
CA ASN A 45 -24.54 6.85 -21.11
C ASN A 45 -23.60 7.53 -20.11
N TRP A 46 -23.21 8.77 -20.38
CA TRP A 46 -22.28 9.55 -19.56
C TRP A 46 -22.74 9.72 -18.10
N ASN A 47 -24.03 9.95 -17.84
CA ASN A 47 -24.55 10.09 -16.47
C ASN A 47 -24.49 8.78 -15.69
N ASP A 48 -24.82 7.66 -16.34
CA ASP A 48 -24.68 6.31 -15.78
C ASP A 48 -23.22 5.99 -15.46
N ALA A 49 -22.32 6.36 -16.38
CA ALA A 49 -20.88 6.25 -16.20
C ALA A 49 -20.40 7.03 -14.97
N ARG A 50 -20.85 8.29 -14.81
CA ARG A 50 -20.54 9.11 -13.63
C ARG A 50 -21.00 8.46 -12.33
N MET A 51 -22.25 8.00 -12.29
CA MET A 51 -22.79 7.31 -11.11
C MET A 51 -21.99 6.05 -10.79
N THR A 52 -21.52 5.34 -11.81
CA THR A 52 -20.74 4.11 -11.64
C THR A 52 -19.34 4.41 -11.09
N CYS A 53 -18.65 5.43 -11.60
CA CYS A 53 -17.37 5.87 -11.01
C CYS A 53 -17.52 6.30 -9.55
N ARG A 54 -18.60 7.03 -9.22
CA ARG A 54 -18.92 7.43 -7.84
C ARG A 54 -19.20 6.26 -6.91
N LYS A 55 -19.92 5.23 -7.39
CA LYS A 55 -20.15 4.00 -6.63
C LYS A 55 -18.85 3.22 -6.38
N ALA A 56 -17.87 3.33 -7.28
CA ALA A 56 -16.54 2.77 -7.11
C ALA A 56 -15.60 3.63 -6.23
N GLY A 57 -16.11 4.71 -5.61
CA GLY A 57 -15.32 5.57 -4.73
C GLY A 57 -14.46 6.60 -5.45
N GLY A 58 -14.74 6.89 -6.72
CA GLY A 58 -14.05 7.90 -7.52
C GLY A 58 -14.99 8.89 -8.21
N GLU A 59 -14.52 9.52 -9.27
CA GLU A 59 -15.27 10.37 -10.19
C GLU A 59 -14.84 10.04 -11.64
N LEU A 60 -15.50 10.59 -12.64
CA LEU A 60 -14.99 10.50 -14.01
C LEU A 60 -13.62 11.15 -14.14
N ALA A 61 -12.74 10.56 -14.95
CA ALA A 61 -11.36 11.01 -15.10
C ALA A 61 -11.24 12.40 -15.74
N SER A 62 -10.50 13.29 -15.07
CA SER A 62 -9.87 14.47 -15.67
C SER A 62 -8.45 14.13 -16.12
N ILE A 63 -7.91 14.97 -17.01
CA ILE A 63 -6.56 14.83 -17.56
C ILE A 63 -5.88 16.20 -17.52
N HIS A 64 -4.77 16.32 -16.80
CA HIS A 64 -4.07 17.58 -16.52
C HIS A 64 -2.70 17.70 -17.17
N ASN A 65 -2.20 16.62 -17.80
CA ASN A 65 -0.97 16.66 -18.57
C ASN A 65 -0.88 15.51 -19.59
N GLN A 66 0.16 15.56 -20.43
CA GLN A 66 0.44 14.53 -21.44
C GLN A 66 0.69 13.15 -20.82
N LYS A 67 1.28 13.07 -19.63
CA LYS A 67 1.66 11.80 -19.00
C LYS A 67 0.42 11.03 -18.55
N GLU A 68 -0.52 11.71 -17.89
CA GLU A 68 -1.84 11.17 -17.54
C GLU A 68 -2.61 10.72 -18.80
N ASN A 69 -2.62 11.55 -19.84
CA ASN A 69 -3.26 11.22 -21.13
C ASN A 69 -2.70 9.90 -21.70
N ASP A 70 -1.38 9.79 -21.77
CA ASP A 70 -0.68 8.62 -22.30
C ASP A 70 -0.86 7.38 -21.41
N PHE A 71 -0.93 7.57 -20.09
CA PHE A 71 -1.22 6.51 -19.14
C PHE A 71 -2.64 5.98 -19.34
N VAL A 72 -3.67 6.84 -19.26
CA VAL A 72 -5.08 6.46 -19.40
C VAL A 72 -5.32 5.76 -20.75
N ARG A 73 -4.72 6.27 -21.83
CA ARG A 73 -4.78 5.63 -23.15
C ARG A 73 -4.16 4.23 -23.15
N ARG A 74 -2.93 4.08 -22.64
CA ARG A 74 -2.25 2.76 -22.58
C ARG A 74 -3.00 1.80 -21.67
N PHE A 75 -3.54 2.28 -20.56
CA PHE A 75 -4.30 1.49 -19.61
C PHE A 75 -5.59 0.99 -20.25
N ALA A 76 -6.35 1.84 -20.95
CA ALA A 76 -7.53 1.42 -21.71
C ALA A 76 -7.20 0.34 -22.75
N VAL A 77 -6.12 0.52 -23.52
CA VAL A 77 -5.66 -0.51 -24.48
C VAL A 77 -5.29 -1.82 -23.77
N SER A 78 -4.63 -1.75 -22.61
CA SER A 78 -4.29 -2.95 -21.81
C SER A 78 -5.52 -3.71 -21.30
N ARG A 79 -6.66 -3.03 -21.19
CA ARG A 79 -7.97 -3.61 -20.85
C ARG A 79 -8.77 -4.06 -22.07
N GLY A 80 -8.17 -4.04 -23.26
CA GLY A 80 -8.80 -4.49 -24.51
C GLY A 80 -9.70 -3.46 -25.18
N ILE A 81 -9.64 -2.18 -24.77
CA ILE A 81 -10.42 -1.11 -25.41
C ILE A 81 -9.71 -0.67 -26.69
N VAL A 82 -10.45 -0.58 -27.80
CA VAL A 82 -9.89 -0.32 -29.14
C VAL A 82 -10.48 0.89 -29.86
N ASP A 83 -11.56 1.49 -29.34
CA ASP A 83 -12.28 2.60 -30.00
C ASP A 83 -12.20 3.90 -29.16
N GLY A 84 -13.33 4.37 -28.62
CA GLY A 84 -13.42 5.57 -27.80
C GLY A 84 -13.48 5.27 -26.30
N LEU A 85 -12.92 6.16 -25.50
CA LEU A 85 -12.98 6.16 -24.04
C LEU A 85 -13.52 7.50 -23.55
N VAL A 86 -14.69 7.49 -22.90
CA VAL A 86 -15.32 8.70 -22.36
C VAL A 86 -14.54 9.19 -21.14
N LEU A 87 -14.37 10.52 -21.05
CA LEU A 87 -13.73 11.24 -19.96
C LEU A 87 -14.75 12.10 -19.19
N GLY A 88 -14.30 12.71 -18.10
CA GLY A 88 -15.12 13.49 -17.17
C GLY A 88 -15.46 14.91 -17.58
N ALA A 89 -15.30 15.29 -18.84
CA ALA A 89 -15.61 16.65 -19.29
C ALA A 89 -16.98 16.75 -19.94
N THR A 90 -17.72 17.82 -19.60
CA THR A 90 -18.99 18.18 -20.24
C THR A 90 -19.12 19.69 -20.45
N THR A 91 -20.07 20.13 -21.29
CA THR A 91 -20.27 21.55 -21.60
C THR A 91 -21.04 22.31 -20.52
N GLN A 92 -20.68 23.58 -20.32
CA GLN A 92 -21.44 24.56 -19.56
C GLN A 92 -22.44 25.32 -20.45
N GLN A 93 -23.26 26.18 -19.84
CA GLN A 93 -24.27 26.99 -20.55
C GLN A 93 -23.68 27.92 -21.62
N ASP A 94 -22.42 28.33 -21.47
CA ASP A 94 -21.70 29.15 -22.44
C ASP A 94 -21.03 28.33 -23.57
N GLY A 95 -21.15 26.99 -23.53
CA GLY A 95 -20.58 26.06 -24.50
C GLY A 95 -19.12 25.69 -24.24
N THR A 96 -18.51 26.12 -23.13
CA THR A 96 -17.16 25.71 -22.75
C THR A 96 -17.17 24.34 -22.07
N PHE A 97 -16.13 23.54 -22.27
CA PHE A 97 -15.99 22.24 -21.59
C PHE A 97 -15.29 22.40 -20.25
N THR A 98 -15.78 21.70 -19.23
CA THR A 98 -15.14 21.62 -17.91
C THR A 98 -15.19 20.22 -17.34
N TRP A 99 -14.16 19.87 -16.56
CA TRP A 99 -14.12 18.64 -15.79
C TRP A 99 -15.16 18.65 -14.66
N VAL A 100 -15.79 17.49 -14.44
CA VAL A 100 -16.91 17.38 -13.49
C VAL A 100 -16.51 17.14 -12.04
N ASP A 101 -15.24 16.87 -11.79
CA ASP A 101 -14.59 16.89 -10.49
C ASP A 101 -14.30 18.33 -10.00
N GLY A 102 -14.40 19.33 -10.89
CA GLY A 102 -14.18 20.74 -10.61
C GLY A 102 -12.73 21.20 -10.79
N SER A 103 -11.84 20.34 -11.29
CA SER A 103 -10.46 20.72 -11.62
C SER A 103 -10.40 21.65 -12.84
N PRO A 104 -9.33 22.47 -12.97
CA PRO A 104 -9.20 23.38 -14.11
C PRO A 104 -8.99 22.61 -15.43
N MET A 105 -9.50 23.17 -16.53
CA MET A 105 -9.23 22.68 -17.89
C MET A 105 -7.87 23.22 -18.37
N ASP A 106 -6.78 22.78 -17.74
CA ASP A 106 -5.41 23.28 -17.92
C ASP A 106 -4.59 22.49 -18.97
N TYR A 107 -5.11 21.36 -19.41
CA TYR A 107 -4.56 20.55 -20.50
C TYR A 107 -5.65 20.17 -21.49
N GLU A 108 -5.32 20.27 -22.78
CA GLU A 108 -6.22 19.96 -23.89
C GLU A 108 -5.49 19.17 -24.96
N ASN A 109 -6.08 18.06 -25.40
CA ASN A 109 -5.50 17.20 -26.45
C ASN A 109 -6.51 16.92 -27.58
N TYR A 110 -7.27 17.93 -28.00
CA TYR A 110 -8.28 17.75 -29.05
C TYR A 110 -7.69 17.36 -30.41
N PHE A 111 -8.45 16.62 -31.20
CA PHE A 111 -8.20 16.54 -32.64
C PHE A 111 -8.30 17.92 -33.30
N PRO A 112 -7.51 18.19 -34.35
CA PRO A 112 -7.67 19.42 -35.13
C PRO A 112 -9.13 19.60 -35.60
N GLY A 113 -9.72 20.75 -35.24
CA GLY A 113 -11.11 21.08 -35.57
C GLY A 113 -12.15 20.57 -34.56
N PHE A 114 -11.74 20.08 -33.40
CA PHE A 114 -12.59 19.81 -32.24
C PHE A 114 -12.28 20.79 -31.09
N PRO A 115 -13.23 21.03 -30.17
CA PRO A 115 -14.62 20.57 -30.20
C PRO A 115 -15.46 21.21 -31.32
N LYS A 116 -16.47 20.47 -31.81
CA LYS A 116 -17.41 20.92 -32.85
C LYS A 116 -18.76 21.29 -32.25
N LYS A 117 -19.28 22.46 -32.65
CA LYS A 117 -20.63 22.90 -32.27
C LYS A 117 -21.69 21.89 -32.73
N ASN A 118 -22.67 21.61 -31.88
CA ASN A 118 -23.79 20.68 -32.13
C ASN A 118 -23.38 19.22 -32.42
N PHE A 119 -22.18 18.80 -32.03
CA PHE A 119 -21.69 17.43 -32.24
C PHE A 119 -21.83 16.56 -30.98
N GLY A 120 -21.97 17.20 -29.81
CA GLY A 120 -22.22 16.55 -28.52
C GLY A 120 -21.56 17.30 -27.37
N ASP A 121 -21.96 16.97 -26.16
CA ASP A 121 -21.65 17.72 -24.94
C ASP A 121 -20.71 16.95 -23.98
N CYS A 122 -20.14 15.83 -24.43
CA CYS A 122 -19.23 15.00 -23.64
C CYS A 122 -17.93 14.76 -24.39
N ILE A 123 -16.81 14.54 -23.69
CA ILE A 123 -15.51 14.29 -24.33
C ILE A 123 -15.20 12.78 -24.35
N ALA A 124 -14.70 12.30 -25.49
CA ALA A 124 -14.10 10.97 -25.63
C ALA A 124 -12.68 11.07 -26.19
N MET A 125 -11.79 10.29 -25.60
CA MET A 125 -10.45 10.00 -26.08
C MET A 125 -10.49 8.89 -27.13
N ASP A 126 -9.82 9.09 -28.26
CA ASP A 126 -9.54 8.02 -29.22
C ASP A 126 -8.36 7.18 -28.71
N VAL A 127 -8.64 5.93 -28.32
CA VAL A 127 -7.60 5.01 -27.83
C VAL A 127 -6.92 4.23 -28.97
N SER A 128 -7.50 4.26 -30.18
CA SER A 128 -6.93 3.59 -31.35
C SER A 128 -5.64 4.29 -31.81
N SER A 129 -5.61 5.62 -31.75
CA SER A 129 -4.41 6.43 -31.99
C SER A 129 -3.42 6.35 -30.82
N THR A 130 -2.12 6.45 -31.12
CA THR A 130 -1.08 6.57 -30.09
C THR A 130 -1.09 7.93 -29.38
N SER A 131 -1.69 8.96 -30.00
CA SER A 131 -1.75 10.31 -29.44
C SER A 131 -2.84 10.51 -28.39
N GLY A 132 -3.82 9.59 -28.29
CA GLY A 132 -4.91 9.70 -27.32
C GLY A 132 -5.74 10.99 -27.48
N GLN A 133 -5.94 11.47 -28.72
CA GLN A 133 -6.58 12.75 -28.98
C GLN A 133 -8.09 12.71 -28.70
N TRP A 134 -8.65 13.87 -28.38
CA TRP A 134 -10.02 14.00 -27.90
C TRP A 134 -10.96 14.56 -28.95
N MET A 135 -12.22 14.16 -28.85
CA MET A 135 -13.33 14.79 -29.57
C MET A 135 -14.54 14.90 -28.66
N ASN A 136 -15.37 15.91 -28.88
CA ASN A 136 -16.69 15.88 -28.27
C ASN A 136 -17.58 14.85 -28.98
N VAL A 137 -18.49 14.23 -28.24
CA VAL A 137 -19.40 13.16 -28.68
C VAL A 137 -20.75 13.31 -27.99
N ASP A 138 -21.78 12.68 -28.54
CA ASP A 138 -23.07 12.57 -27.88
C ASP A 138 -22.90 11.86 -26.53
N CYS A 139 -23.39 12.46 -25.44
CA CYS A 139 -23.35 11.90 -24.09
C CYS A 139 -24.13 10.59 -23.95
N ALA A 140 -25.02 10.27 -24.90
CA ALA A 140 -25.72 8.99 -24.97
C ALA A 140 -24.88 7.86 -25.61
N SER A 141 -23.66 8.15 -26.06
CA SER A 141 -22.75 7.14 -26.61
C SER A 141 -22.38 6.09 -25.56
N LYS A 142 -22.31 4.83 -25.96
CA LYS A 142 -22.02 3.68 -25.08
C LYS A 142 -20.53 3.31 -25.05
N PHE A 143 -19.67 4.30 -25.09
CA PHE A 143 -18.24 4.07 -24.98
C PHE A 143 -17.88 3.68 -23.54
N PRO A 144 -16.85 2.83 -23.35
CA PRO A 144 -16.21 2.64 -22.05
C PRO A 144 -15.80 3.98 -21.44
N VAL A 145 -15.62 3.99 -20.13
CA VAL A 145 -15.31 5.20 -19.37
C VAL A 145 -14.06 5.04 -18.52
N ALA A 146 -13.30 6.12 -18.38
CA ALA A 146 -12.25 6.24 -17.38
C ALA A 146 -12.81 6.88 -16.10
N CYS A 147 -12.68 6.17 -14.99
CA CYS A 147 -12.86 6.70 -13.65
C CYS A 147 -11.48 7.06 -13.08
N MET A 148 -11.44 8.08 -12.23
CA MET A 148 -10.28 8.40 -11.41
C MET A 148 -10.66 8.53 -9.95
N ARG A 149 -9.69 8.37 -9.07
CA ARG A 149 -9.78 8.76 -7.67
C ARG A 149 -8.42 9.21 -7.20
N GLN A 150 -8.40 10.09 -6.21
CA GLN A 150 -7.16 10.36 -5.49
C GLN A 150 -6.75 9.09 -4.75
N ARG A 151 -5.47 8.74 -4.82
CA ARG A 151 -4.83 7.74 -3.98
C ARG A 151 -5.16 8.13 -2.55
N GLU A 152 -5.56 7.14 -1.75
CA GLU A 152 -5.76 7.40 -0.33
C GLU A 152 -4.43 7.86 0.27
N SER A 153 -4.35 9.17 0.51
CA SER A 153 -3.23 9.76 1.23
C SER A 153 -3.29 9.19 2.64
N ALA A 154 -2.18 8.63 3.12
CA ALA A 154 -2.03 8.14 4.50
C ALA A 154 -2.20 9.24 5.60
N ILE A 155 -2.77 10.39 5.25
CA ILE A 155 -2.80 11.62 6.06
C ILE A 155 -4.19 11.88 6.68
N ASN A 156 -5.26 11.20 6.25
CA ASN A 156 -6.60 11.37 6.84
C ASN A 156 -7.04 10.28 7.84
N GLU A 157 -6.17 9.35 8.21
CA GLU A 157 -6.43 8.34 9.26
C GLU A 157 -5.58 8.54 10.53
N ILE A 158 -5.44 9.77 11.04
CA ILE A 158 -4.74 9.98 12.34
C ILE A 158 -5.50 9.32 13.52
N SER A 159 -6.74 8.84 13.33
CA SER A 159 -7.50 8.11 14.37
C SER A 159 -7.64 6.60 14.13
N GLU A 160 -7.29 6.06 12.96
CA GLU A 160 -7.45 4.63 12.64
C GLU A 160 -6.12 3.93 12.26
N TYR A 161 -5.06 4.72 12.02
CA TYR A 161 -3.67 4.26 11.92
C TYR A 161 -2.98 4.18 13.29
N ILE A 162 -3.65 3.57 14.26
CA ILE A 162 -2.96 2.95 15.38
C ILE A 162 -3.02 1.44 15.09
N SER A 163 -1.88 0.85 14.71
CA SER A 163 -1.65 -0.61 14.78
C SER A 163 -2.31 -1.51 13.73
N ARG A 164 -2.08 -1.30 12.42
CA ARG A 164 -2.10 -2.46 11.50
C ARG A 164 -0.72 -3.11 11.51
N VAL A 165 -0.60 -4.16 12.34
CA VAL A 165 0.54 -5.08 12.35
C VAL A 165 0.79 -5.58 10.91
N GLY A 166 2.06 -5.64 10.52
CA GLY A 166 2.46 -6.12 9.20
C GLY A 166 2.41 -5.07 8.09
N LEU A 167 2.09 -3.81 8.36
CA LEU A 167 2.13 -2.79 7.31
C LEU A 167 3.57 -2.35 7.00
N VAL A 168 3.88 -2.26 5.70
CA VAL A 168 5.14 -1.69 5.21
C VAL A 168 5.09 -0.17 5.31
N ILE A 169 6.06 0.41 6.02
CA ILE A 169 6.17 1.85 6.27
C ILE A 169 7.46 2.35 5.62
N THR A 170 7.37 3.43 4.84
CA THR A 170 8.53 4.04 4.18
C THR A 170 8.74 5.48 4.65
N SER A 171 9.97 5.98 4.57
CA SER A 171 10.23 7.42 4.78
C SER A 171 9.60 8.25 3.65
N PRO A 172 9.14 9.49 3.93
CA PRO A 172 8.57 10.35 2.90
C PRO A 172 9.60 10.63 1.80
N GLY A 173 9.21 10.40 0.55
CA GLY A 173 10.09 10.56 -0.61
C GLY A 173 10.84 9.29 -1.03
N TYR A 174 10.70 8.17 -0.32
CA TYR A 174 11.23 6.87 -0.74
C TYR A 174 10.62 6.44 -2.09
N PRO A 175 11.40 5.84 -3.03
CA PRO A 175 12.84 5.56 -2.97
C PRO A 175 13.71 6.67 -3.60
N PHE A 176 13.16 7.83 -3.96
CA PHE A 176 13.86 8.80 -4.82
C PHE A 176 14.52 9.95 -4.07
N SER A 177 13.90 10.45 -3.00
CA SER A 177 14.36 11.64 -2.27
C SER A 177 13.86 11.70 -0.82
N SER A 178 14.34 10.78 0.03
CA SER A 178 13.94 10.72 1.45
C SER A 178 14.58 11.79 2.34
N SER A 179 14.34 13.06 2.00
CA SER A 179 14.91 14.25 2.64
C SER A 179 14.02 14.91 3.70
N THR A 180 12.80 14.39 3.90
CA THR A 180 11.86 14.94 4.87
C THR A 180 11.91 14.15 6.18
N PRO A 181 12.16 14.78 7.34
CA PRO A 181 12.15 14.10 8.63
C PRO A 181 10.73 13.66 9.01
N CYS A 182 10.62 12.52 9.69
CA CYS A 182 9.34 12.02 10.19
C CYS A 182 9.48 11.19 11.46
N ASP A 183 8.36 11.00 12.14
CA ASP A 183 8.22 10.15 13.33
C ASP A 183 6.99 9.26 13.17
N TYR A 184 7.18 7.95 13.23
CA TYR A 184 6.11 6.95 13.25
C TYR A 184 5.91 6.42 14.66
N PHE A 185 4.66 6.37 15.12
CA PHE A 185 4.28 5.88 16.45
C PHE A 185 3.60 4.52 16.28
N LEU A 186 4.30 3.46 16.66
CA LEU A 186 3.90 2.08 16.42
C LEU A 186 3.49 1.45 17.74
N SER A 187 2.33 0.80 17.78
CA SER A 187 1.90 0.03 18.95
C SER A 187 1.33 -1.30 18.55
N VAL A 188 1.28 -2.21 19.51
CA VAL A 188 0.56 -3.48 19.45
C VAL A 188 -0.34 -3.61 20.68
N ALA A 189 -1.17 -4.66 20.72
CA ALA A 189 -2.11 -4.88 21.81
C ALA A 189 -1.42 -4.85 23.20
N PRO A 190 -2.10 -4.36 24.25
CA PRO A 190 -1.54 -4.36 25.61
C PRO A 190 -1.08 -5.76 26.04
N GLY A 191 0.08 -5.84 26.69
CA GLY A 191 0.68 -7.11 27.12
C GLY A 191 1.43 -7.90 26.03
N LYS A 192 1.49 -7.38 24.80
CA LYS A 192 2.33 -7.91 23.72
C LYS A 192 3.62 -7.12 23.58
N THR A 193 4.66 -7.78 23.08
CA THR A 193 5.94 -7.15 22.73
C THR A 193 5.89 -6.74 21.27
N ILE A 194 6.25 -5.48 20.98
CA ILE A 194 6.36 -4.99 19.61
C ILE A 194 7.74 -5.31 19.04
N GLU A 195 7.77 -5.67 17.77
CA GLU A 195 8.97 -5.84 16.97
C GLU A 195 8.93 -4.93 15.74
N VAL A 196 10.07 -4.35 15.37
CA VAL A 196 10.25 -3.55 14.17
C VAL A 196 11.40 -4.15 13.36
N GLU A 197 11.12 -4.51 12.12
CA GLU A 197 12.13 -4.96 11.16
C GLU A 197 12.44 -3.84 10.16
N ILE A 198 13.72 -3.52 10.01
CA ILE A 198 14.23 -2.73 8.89
C ILE A 198 14.43 -3.69 7.71
N LEU A 199 13.52 -3.63 6.74
CA LEU A 199 13.66 -4.38 5.48
C LEU A 199 14.79 -3.78 4.64
N SER A 200 14.82 -2.45 4.54
CA SER A 200 15.87 -1.72 3.84
C SER A 200 16.04 -0.32 4.41
N LEU A 201 17.28 0.13 4.54
CA LEU A 201 17.67 1.49 4.87
C LEU A 201 18.82 1.88 3.97
N GLU A 202 18.71 3.04 3.35
CA GLU A 202 19.80 3.73 2.67
C GLU A 202 19.84 5.17 3.20
N ALA A 203 20.91 5.50 3.91
CA ALA A 203 21.10 6.76 4.63
C ALA A 203 22.55 7.23 4.46
N ASN A 204 22.79 8.55 4.45
CA ASN A 204 24.14 9.07 4.48
C ASN A 204 24.80 8.83 5.84
N SER A 205 25.83 7.99 5.87
CA SER A 205 26.56 7.60 7.09
C SER A 205 27.09 8.75 7.95
N CYS A 206 27.25 9.95 7.36
CA CYS A 206 27.79 11.12 8.06
C CYS A 206 26.75 11.88 8.90
N CYS A 207 25.45 11.79 8.59
CA CYS A 207 24.46 12.69 9.17
C CYS A 207 23.02 12.18 9.16
N ASP A 208 22.64 11.30 8.23
CA ASP A 208 21.30 10.72 8.25
C ASP A 208 21.23 9.62 9.32
N SER A 209 20.13 9.56 10.05
CA SER A 209 19.91 8.49 11.00
C SER A 209 18.47 8.05 11.12
N LEU A 210 18.30 6.75 11.24
CA LEU A 210 17.06 6.11 11.66
C LEU A 210 17.18 5.75 13.14
N ILE A 211 16.32 6.30 13.98
CA ILE A 211 16.36 6.10 15.43
C ILE A 211 15.08 5.42 15.89
N ILE A 212 15.22 4.27 16.55
CA ILE A 212 14.09 3.53 17.13
C ILE A 212 14.10 3.75 18.65
N TYR A 213 12.96 4.13 19.20
CA TYR A 213 12.74 4.38 20.62
C TYR A 213 11.74 3.40 21.21
N ASP A 214 11.99 2.96 22.44
CA ASP A 214 11.17 2.02 23.21
C ASP A 214 10.04 2.73 23.99
N ALA A 215 9.38 3.69 23.34
CA ALA A 215 8.13 4.37 23.75
C ALA A 215 7.81 5.48 22.72
N PHE A 216 6.60 6.02 22.77
CA PHE A 216 6.22 7.19 21.97
C PHE A 216 6.98 8.47 22.33
N LEU A 217 7.16 8.76 23.62
CA LEU A 217 7.83 9.97 24.12
C LEU A 217 8.80 9.60 25.24
N GLY A 218 10.03 10.13 25.18
CA GLY A 218 11.03 9.97 26.23
C GLY A 218 11.57 8.54 26.44
N GLY A 219 11.27 7.60 25.55
CA GLY A 219 11.75 6.22 25.62
C GLY A 219 13.27 6.10 25.41
N ARG A 220 13.85 4.96 25.82
CA ARG A 220 15.27 4.65 25.53
C ARG A 220 15.45 4.47 24.02
N ILE A 221 16.64 4.79 23.52
CA ILE A 221 17.02 4.45 22.15
C ILE A 221 17.31 2.95 22.08
N VAL A 222 16.52 2.23 21.28
CA VAL A 222 16.74 0.82 20.94
C VAL A 222 17.85 0.69 19.92
N SER A 223 17.82 1.55 18.89
CA SER A 223 18.84 1.58 17.86
C SER A 223 18.96 2.96 17.23
N LYS A 224 20.17 3.24 16.71
CA LYS A 224 20.46 4.38 15.85
C LYS A 224 21.25 3.85 14.65
N SER A 225 20.57 3.71 13.52
CA SER A 225 21.11 3.14 12.29
C SER A 225 21.43 4.25 11.28
N THR A 226 22.50 4.05 10.50
CA THR A 226 22.92 4.92 9.40
C THR A 226 23.56 4.07 8.30
N GLY A 227 23.88 4.65 7.14
CA GLY A 227 24.42 3.89 6.01
C GLY A 227 23.38 2.96 5.39
N ILE A 228 23.82 1.76 5.00
CA ILE A 228 22.96 0.72 4.43
C ILE A 228 22.67 -0.34 5.49
N VAL A 229 21.40 -0.61 5.76
CA VAL A 229 20.95 -1.69 6.66
C VAL A 229 19.83 -2.48 5.97
N THR A 230 19.87 -3.80 6.07
CA THR A 230 18.88 -4.70 5.44
C THR A 230 18.55 -5.85 6.39
N ASN A 231 17.29 -6.24 6.45
CA ASN A 231 16.76 -7.38 7.23
C ASN A 231 17.28 -7.40 8.67
N HIS A 232 17.12 -6.28 9.38
CA HIS A 232 17.53 -6.17 10.78
C HIS A 232 16.36 -5.85 11.68
N THR A 233 16.22 -6.64 12.73
CA THR A 233 15.06 -6.62 13.62
C THR A 233 15.38 -6.03 14.98
N PHE A 234 14.40 -5.34 15.57
CA PHE A 234 14.50 -4.69 16.87
C PHE A 234 13.24 -4.95 17.70
N THR A 235 13.43 -5.50 18.89
CA THR A 235 12.35 -5.84 19.82
C THR A 235 12.26 -4.82 20.96
N GLY A 236 11.04 -4.44 21.32
CA GLY A 236 10.77 -3.46 22.38
C GLY A 236 10.73 -4.10 23.75
N ALA A 237 10.90 -3.31 24.81
CA ALA A 237 10.56 -3.74 26.17
C ALA A 237 9.08 -3.46 26.48
N THR A 238 8.42 -2.62 25.68
CA THR A 238 7.01 -2.26 25.82
C THR A 238 6.19 -2.68 24.59
N ASN A 239 4.88 -2.45 24.61
CA ASN A 239 4.01 -2.65 23.46
C ASN A 239 4.00 -1.44 22.50
N GLN A 240 4.94 -0.49 22.66
CA GLN A 240 4.98 0.77 21.92
C GLN A 240 6.41 1.11 21.49
N MET A 241 6.57 1.57 20.26
CA MET A 241 7.81 2.13 19.73
C MET A 241 7.57 3.41 18.96
N ARG A 242 8.61 4.24 18.89
CA ARG A 242 8.67 5.35 17.93
C ARG A 242 9.85 5.15 16.99
N VAL A 243 9.61 5.22 15.69
CA VAL A 243 10.65 5.17 14.67
C VAL A 243 10.81 6.54 14.04
N SER A 244 12.03 7.09 14.10
CA SER A 244 12.33 8.48 13.77
C SER A 244 13.34 8.55 12.64
N TRP A 245 12.93 9.06 11.49
CA TRP A 245 13.83 9.32 10.35
C TRP A 245 14.35 10.76 10.42
N LYS A 246 15.67 10.90 10.47
CA LYS A 246 16.40 12.18 10.57
C LYS A 246 17.40 12.31 9.41
N PRO A 247 16.99 12.83 8.25
CA PRO A 247 17.88 13.07 7.12
C PRO A 247 18.61 14.41 7.28
N ASP A 248 19.68 14.44 8.09
CA ASP A 248 20.39 15.67 8.47
C ASP A 248 21.61 15.99 7.57
N GLY A 249 21.69 15.44 6.36
CA GLY A 249 22.59 15.98 5.34
C GLY A 249 22.71 15.16 4.07
N GLY A 250 22.57 15.85 2.93
CA GLY A 250 22.61 15.27 1.59
C GLY A 250 21.22 15.05 1.02
N VAL A 251 21.10 15.27 -0.28
CA VAL A 251 19.93 14.93 -1.09
C VAL A 251 20.21 13.61 -1.81
N ASN A 252 19.17 12.83 -2.14
CA ASN A 252 19.22 11.58 -2.93
C ASN A 252 19.58 10.29 -2.19
N VAL A 253 19.06 10.07 -0.98
CA VAL A 253 19.01 8.73 -0.38
C VAL A 253 17.64 8.10 -0.58
N LYS A 254 17.60 6.77 -0.71
CA LYS A 254 16.30 6.06 -0.78
C LYS A 254 15.52 6.24 0.50
N GLY A 255 16.18 6.23 1.67
CA GLY A 255 15.54 6.30 2.98
C GLY A 255 15.24 4.92 3.55
N MET A 256 14.14 4.78 4.30
CA MET A 256 13.83 3.55 5.02
C MET A 256 12.59 2.83 4.48
N VAL A 257 12.58 1.51 4.68
CA VAL A 257 11.44 0.60 4.58
C VAL A 257 11.45 -0.26 5.83
N ILE A 258 10.40 -0.17 6.63
CA ILE A 258 10.24 -0.93 7.87
C ILE A 258 8.90 -1.66 7.88
N VAL A 259 8.79 -2.69 8.71
CA VAL A 259 7.52 -3.33 9.08
C VAL A 259 7.51 -3.51 10.60
N HIS A 260 6.33 -3.52 11.21
CA HIS A 260 6.21 -3.79 12.65
C HIS A 260 5.13 -4.82 12.96
N GLY A 261 5.31 -5.56 14.04
CA GLY A 261 4.32 -6.56 14.44
C GLY A 261 4.47 -7.10 15.85
N SER A 262 3.62 -8.07 16.16
CA SER A 262 3.64 -8.86 17.38
C SER A 262 3.10 -10.26 17.11
N CYS A 263 3.45 -11.22 17.94
CA CYS A 263 2.97 -12.59 17.78
C CYS A 263 1.45 -12.74 17.94
N PRO A 264 0.83 -13.68 17.18
CA PRO A 264 -0.60 -13.99 17.30
C PRO A 264 -1.06 -14.30 18.73
N PRO A 265 -2.37 -14.23 19.03
CA PRO A 265 -2.90 -14.65 20.32
C PRO A 265 -2.45 -16.08 20.69
N GLY A 266 -1.99 -16.28 21.93
CA GLY A 266 -1.44 -17.57 22.40
C GLY A 266 0.03 -17.83 22.06
N TYR A 267 0.68 -16.89 21.37
CA TYR A 267 2.12 -16.93 21.05
C TYR A 267 2.87 -15.77 21.71
N GLU A 268 4.09 -16.05 22.14
CA GLU A 268 5.07 -15.12 22.70
C GLU A 268 6.23 -14.95 21.72
N LEU A 269 6.76 -13.73 21.65
CA LEU A 269 7.90 -13.41 20.80
C LEU A 269 9.18 -13.89 21.49
N ILE A 270 9.91 -14.78 20.82
CA ILE A 270 11.23 -15.26 21.21
C ILE A 270 12.28 -14.47 20.42
N LYS A 271 13.55 -14.63 20.78
CA LYS A 271 14.69 -13.99 20.10
C LYS A 271 14.65 -14.29 18.58
N ASP A 272 15.09 -13.33 17.76
CA ASP A 272 15.18 -13.44 16.29
C ASP A 272 13.84 -13.48 15.52
N GLY A 273 12.74 -12.97 16.10
CA GLY A 273 11.46 -12.79 15.41
C GLY A 273 10.57 -14.04 15.37
N GLU A 274 10.95 -15.12 16.05
CA GLU A 274 10.18 -16.37 16.11
C GLU A 274 9.07 -16.28 17.17
N CYS A 275 7.82 -16.50 16.77
CA CYS A 275 6.70 -16.54 17.70
C CYS A 275 6.47 -17.97 18.19
N ARG A 276 6.54 -18.23 19.50
CA ARG A 276 6.32 -19.57 20.08
C ARG A 276 5.06 -19.62 20.94
N GLY A 277 4.22 -20.62 20.75
CA GLY A 277 2.95 -20.77 21.45
C GLY A 277 2.69 -22.20 21.88
N TYR A 278 2.15 -22.39 23.07
CA TYR A 278 1.73 -23.68 23.58
C TYR A 278 0.45 -24.14 22.87
N GLN A 279 0.43 -25.36 22.34
CA GLN A 279 -0.71 -25.91 21.61
C GLN A 279 -1.38 -27.07 22.31
N ASP A 280 -0.60 -27.95 22.93
CA ASP A 280 -1.17 -29.15 23.53
C ASP A 280 -0.27 -29.81 24.58
N LYS A 281 -0.89 -30.59 25.46
CA LYS A 281 -0.24 -31.45 26.44
C LYS A 281 -0.89 -32.82 26.40
N ARG A 282 -0.10 -33.83 26.03
CA ARG A 282 -0.59 -35.21 25.95
C ARG A 282 0.48 -36.23 26.33
N THR A 283 0.01 -37.36 26.83
CA THR A 283 0.87 -38.51 27.11
C THR A 283 1.08 -39.32 25.83
N VAL A 284 2.34 -39.48 25.43
CA VAL A 284 2.74 -40.14 24.17
C VAL A 284 3.89 -41.10 24.43
N TYR A 285 4.10 -42.07 23.54
CA TYR A 285 5.33 -42.84 23.55
C TYR A 285 6.49 -41.96 23.07
N PHE A 286 7.66 -42.10 23.69
CA PHE A 286 8.85 -41.30 23.35
C PHE A 286 9.14 -41.29 21.84
N ASN A 287 9.05 -42.44 21.17
CA ASN A 287 9.32 -42.57 19.74
C ASN A 287 8.29 -41.86 18.84
N ASP A 288 7.09 -41.56 19.35
CA ASP A 288 6.03 -40.88 18.62
C ASP A 288 6.00 -39.37 18.86
N ALA A 289 6.74 -38.88 19.87
CA ALA A 289 6.62 -37.50 20.34
C ALA A 289 6.94 -36.46 19.25
N ALA A 290 8.01 -36.68 18.47
CA ALA A 290 8.40 -35.78 17.39
C ALA A 290 7.34 -35.71 16.28
N ARG A 291 6.87 -36.87 15.80
CA ARG A 291 5.82 -36.95 14.76
C ARG A 291 4.55 -36.25 15.23
N ILE A 292 4.13 -36.48 16.47
CA ILE A 292 2.93 -35.86 17.04
C ILE A 292 3.07 -34.35 17.18
N ALA A 293 4.26 -33.85 17.55
CA ALA A 293 4.53 -32.42 17.59
C ALA A 293 4.43 -31.79 16.18
N ILE A 294 5.04 -32.42 15.17
CA ILE A 294 4.96 -32.00 13.75
C ILE A 294 3.49 -31.96 13.29
N GLU A 295 2.75 -33.05 13.45
CA GLU A 295 1.34 -33.15 13.05
C GLU A 295 0.44 -32.12 13.77
N THR A 296 0.80 -31.73 14.99
CA THR A 296 0.03 -30.74 15.75
C THR A 296 0.32 -29.32 15.23
N CYS A 297 1.58 -29.00 14.92
CA CYS A 297 1.96 -27.69 14.39
C CYS A 297 1.52 -27.48 12.93
N GLU A 298 1.57 -28.52 12.08
CA GLU A 298 1.13 -28.44 10.69
C GLU A 298 -0.37 -28.06 10.57
N LYS A 299 -1.21 -28.50 11.50
CA LYS A 299 -2.66 -28.18 11.51
C LYS A 299 -2.97 -26.70 11.64
N ILE A 300 -2.03 -25.93 12.20
CA ILE A 300 -2.15 -24.49 12.43
C ILE A 300 -1.14 -23.71 11.58
N GLN A 301 -0.60 -24.34 10.53
CA GLN A 301 0.43 -23.76 9.64
C GLN A 301 1.69 -23.28 10.38
N GLY A 302 1.95 -23.84 11.57
CA GLY A 302 3.17 -23.60 12.34
C GLY A 302 4.21 -24.70 12.16
N GLN A 303 5.38 -24.53 12.77
CA GLN A 303 6.46 -25.51 12.80
C GLN A 303 6.80 -25.90 14.25
N PRO A 304 7.35 -27.08 14.53
CA PRO A 304 7.89 -27.35 15.86
C PRO A 304 9.11 -26.46 16.14
N PRO A 305 9.32 -25.99 17.39
CA PRO A 305 10.48 -25.18 17.72
C PRO A 305 11.78 -25.96 17.54
N ILE A 306 12.80 -25.26 17.04
CA ILE A 306 14.17 -25.73 17.09
C ILE A 306 14.74 -25.22 18.41
N ILE A 307 14.93 -26.12 19.38
CA ILE A 307 15.57 -25.77 20.65
C ILE A 307 17.07 -25.69 20.37
N HIS A 308 17.62 -24.48 20.44
CA HIS A 308 19.07 -24.27 20.42
C HIS A 308 19.63 -24.47 21.83
N ASP A 309 20.88 -24.95 21.95
CA ASP A 309 21.51 -25.31 23.23
C ASP A 309 21.60 -24.16 24.28
N GLU A 310 21.22 -22.93 23.90
CA GLU A 310 21.20 -21.74 24.75
C GLU A 310 19.79 -21.37 25.32
N GLU A 311 18.74 -22.13 25.00
CA GLU A 311 17.37 -22.00 25.56
C GLU A 311 17.09 -22.98 26.71
#